data_AF-A0A913WNY7-F1
#
_entry.id   AF-A0A913WNY7-F1
#
_cell.length_a   1.000
_cell.length_b   1.000
_cell.length_c   1.000
_cell.angle_alpha   90.00
_cell.angle_beta   90.00
_cell.angle_gamma   90.00
#
_symmetry.space_group_name_H-M   'P 1'
#
loop_
_entity.id
_entity.type
_entity.pdbx_description
1 polymer ?
#
loop_
_entity_poly.entity_id
_entity_poly.type
_entity_poly.pdbx_seq_one_letter_code
_entity_poly.pdbx_strand_id
1 'polypeptide(L)'
;MSLSSISLSQVSGLLFAIAGFVCAVMSVPFDHFKFAHGAIGLDIMIVGVMQPLNGFFRPHKSPDGSRTLKRIIWEWYHKLAGRFALILALINICLGLFLDVVPVAAWAVWYAYLCVLCLLYVVMEIRLRRKNSARTGNADILAMEKK
;
A
#
# COMPACT_ATOMS: atom_id res chain seq x y z
N MET A 1 20.63 2.91 -12.11
CA MET A 1 19.96 2.85 -10.78
C MET A 1 19.26 1.50 -10.72
N SER A 2 19.76 0.63 -9.86
CA SER A 2 19.54 -0.83 -9.82
C SER A 2 18.08 -1.22 -9.53
N LEU A 3 17.72 -2.46 -9.87
CA LEU A 3 16.46 -3.19 -9.57
C LEU A 3 16.08 -3.26 -8.06
N SER A 4 16.66 -2.41 -7.21
CA SER A 4 16.75 -2.50 -5.74
C SER A 4 15.76 -1.63 -4.96
N SER A 5 14.64 -1.22 -5.54
CA SER A 5 13.65 -0.44 -4.78
C SER A 5 12.24 -1.00 -4.87
N ILE A 6 12.09 -2.31 -4.77
CA ILE A 6 10.87 -2.85 -4.15
C ILE A 6 11.08 -2.65 -2.65
N SER A 7 10.22 -1.87 -2.01
CA SER A 7 10.38 -1.64 -0.56
C SER A 7 10.23 -2.97 0.18
N LEU A 8 11.14 -3.27 1.09
CA LEU A 8 11.12 -4.51 1.89
C LEU A 8 9.74 -4.74 2.52
N SER A 9 9.10 -3.64 2.96
CA SER A 9 7.74 -3.62 3.50
C SER A 9 6.65 -4.07 2.51
N GLN A 10 6.79 -3.75 1.22
CA GLN A 10 5.83 -4.20 0.20
C GLN A 10 5.98 -5.69 -0.07
N VAL A 11 7.23 -6.20 -0.15
CA VAL A 11 7.47 -7.63 -0.33
C VAL A 11 6.93 -8.41 0.87
N SER A 12 7.29 -7.99 2.09
CA SER A 12 6.82 -8.67 3.30
C SER A 12 5.30 -8.64 3.42
N GLY A 13 4.68 -7.49 3.15
CA GLY A 13 3.22 -7.35 3.16
C GLY A 13 2.53 -8.27 2.17
N LEU A 14 3.06 -8.37 0.94
CA LEU A 14 2.51 -9.27 -0.08
C LEU A 14 2.70 -10.75 0.30
N LEU A 15 3.83 -11.12 0.91
CA LEU A 15 4.05 -12.49 1.39
C LEU A 15 3.04 -12.89 2.47
N PHE A 16 2.79 -12.01 3.46
CA PHE A 16 1.76 -12.25 4.47
C PHE A 16 0.36 -12.33 3.86
N ALA A 17 0.06 -11.48 2.87
CA ALA A 17 -1.23 -11.52 2.16
C ALA A 17 -1.42 -12.83 1.40
N ILE A 18 -0.38 -13.33 0.72
CA ILE A 18 -0.41 -14.63 0.02
C ILE A 18 -0.62 -15.77 1.03
N ALA A 19 0.12 -15.77 2.14
CA ALA A 19 -0.04 -16.79 3.18
C ALA A 19 -1.48 -16.77 3.76
N GLY A 20 -2.01 -15.59 4.08
CA GLY A 20 -3.38 -15.43 4.55
C GLY A 20 -4.42 -15.88 3.53
N PHE A 21 -4.21 -15.58 2.24
CA PHE A 21 -5.10 -16.03 1.16
C PHE A 21 -5.08 -17.56 1.01
N VAL A 22 -3.91 -18.20 1.10
CA VAL A 22 -3.81 -19.68 1.11
C VAL A 22 -4.57 -20.25 2.29
N CYS A 23 -4.40 -19.71 3.50
CA CYS A 23 -5.18 -20.12 4.67
C CYS A 23 -6.69 -19.99 4.43
N ALA A 24 -7.14 -18.87 3.83
CA ALA A 24 -8.55 -18.65 3.53
C ALA A 24 -9.10 -19.71 2.55
N VAL A 25 -8.39 -19.97 1.44
CA VAL A 25 -8.80 -21.00 0.46
C VAL A 25 -8.86 -22.39 1.09
N MET A 26 -7.89 -22.74 1.94
CA MET A 26 -7.85 -24.04 2.62
C MET A 26 -8.91 -24.18 3.72
N SER A 27 -9.32 -23.07 4.35
CA SER A 27 -10.31 -23.09 5.44
C SER A 27 -11.75 -23.31 4.97
N VAL A 28 -12.04 -23.07 3.70
CA VAL A 28 -13.38 -23.18 3.13
C VAL A 28 -13.41 -24.29 2.08
N PRO A 29 -14.25 -25.33 2.21
CA PRO A 29 -14.25 -26.48 1.29
C PRO A 29 -14.94 -26.22 -0.05
N PHE A 30 -15.89 -25.28 -0.12
CA PHE A 30 -16.66 -24.93 -1.33
C PHE A 30 -17.25 -23.52 -1.21
N ASP A 31 -17.88 -23.01 -2.27
CA ASP A 31 -18.58 -21.71 -2.26
C ASP A 31 -17.69 -20.49 -1.91
N HIS A 32 -16.40 -20.52 -2.26
CA HIS A 32 -15.42 -19.46 -1.97
C HIS A 32 -15.87 -18.05 -2.38
N PHE A 33 -16.77 -17.94 -3.37
CA PHE A 33 -17.25 -16.67 -3.93
C PHE A 33 -18.73 -16.37 -3.64
N LYS A 34 -19.36 -17.11 -2.72
CA LYS A 34 -20.77 -16.89 -2.35
C LYS A 34 -21.03 -15.49 -1.76
N PHE A 35 -20.03 -14.92 -1.10
CA PHE A 35 -20.11 -13.59 -0.49
C PHE A 35 -19.08 -12.64 -1.10
N ALA A 36 -19.39 -11.34 -1.05
CA ALA A 36 -18.52 -10.28 -1.56
C ALA A 36 -17.10 -10.35 -0.99
N HIS A 37 -16.92 -10.83 0.25
CA HIS A 37 -15.62 -11.01 0.88
C HIS A 37 -14.63 -11.84 0.04
N GLY A 38 -15.10 -12.95 -0.53
CA GLY A 38 -14.26 -13.84 -1.32
C GLY A 38 -13.86 -13.22 -2.66
N ALA A 39 -14.81 -12.61 -3.37
CA ALA A 39 -14.58 -11.96 -4.65
C ALA A 39 -13.65 -10.74 -4.51
N ILE A 40 -13.96 -9.83 -3.58
CA ILE A 40 -13.14 -8.66 -3.29
C ILE A 40 -11.74 -9.08 -2.82
N GLY A 41 -11.65 -10.11 -1.98
CA GLY A 41 -10.38 -10.67 -1.53
C GLY A 41 -9.49 -11.14 -2.68
N LEU A 42 -10.06 -11.85 -3.66
CA LEU A 42 -9.33 -12.29 -4.85
C LEU A 42 -8.87 -11.09 -5.69
N ASP A 43 -9.72 -10.10 -5.92
CA ASP A 43 -9.37 -8.89 -6.68
C ASP A 43 -8.21 -8.14 -6.04
N ILE A 44 -8.23 -7.99 -4.71
CA ILE A 44 -7.12 -7.40 -3.95
C ILE A 44 -5.82 -8.18 -4.16
N MET A 45 -5.88 -9.52 -4.12
CA MET A 45 -4.71 -10.37 -4.33
C MET A 45 -4.15 -10.24 -5.75
N ILE A 46 -5.02 -10.21 -6.77
CA ILE A 46 -4.62 -9.97 -8.16
C ILE A 46 -3.90 -8.63 -8.28
N VAL A 47 -4.51 -7.55 -7.79
CA VAL A 47 -3.89 -6.21 -7.83
C VAL A 47 -2.57 -6.20 -7.06
N GLY A 48 -2.51 -6.84 -5.89
CA GLY A 48 -1.34 -6.94 -5.03
C GLY A 48 -0.14 -7.62 -5.72
N VAL A 49 -0.37 -8.76 -6.39
CA VAL A 49 0.67 -9.48 -7.16
C VAL A 49 1.04 -8.70 -8.43
N MET A 50 0.10 -7.99 -9.05
CA MET A 50 0.40 -7.13 -10.20
C MET A 50 1.26 -5.92 -9.85
N GLN A 51 1.26 -5.43 -8.59
CA GLN A 51 2.09 -4.29 -8.21
C GLN A 51 3.61 -4.50 -8.46
N PRO A 52 4.26 -5.56 -7.96
CA PRO A 52 5.69 -5.79 -8.23
C PRO A 52 5.98 -6.06 -9.71
N LEU A 53 5.10 -6.78 -10.42
CA LEU A 53 5.26 -7.01 -11.87
C LEU A 53 5.18 -5.69 -12.65
N ASN A 54 4.20 -4.84 -12.35
CA ASN A 54 4.09 -3.51 -12.94
C ASN A 54 5.28 -2.61 -12.54
N GLY A 55 5.82 -2.81 -11.34
CA GLY A 55 7.09 -2.24 -10.85
C GLY A 55 8.28 -2.52 -11.76
N PHE A 56 8.36 -3.73 -12.31
CA PHE A 56 9.43 -4.15 -13.21
C PHE A 56 9.37 -3.40 -14.55
N PHE A 57 8.16 -3.12 -15.06
CA PHE A 57 7.96 -2.37 -16.31
C PHE A 57 8.01 -0.85 -16.16
N ARG A 58 8.51 -0.35 -15.02
CA ARG A 58 8.61 1.08 -14.73
C ARG A 58 9.39 1.82 -15.83
N PRO A 59 8.78 2.81 -16.51
CA PRO A 59 9.49 3.58 -17.53
C PRO A 59 10.69 4.37 -16.96
N HIS A 60 11.81 4.31 -17.67
CA HIS A 60 13.00 5.10 -17.33
C HIS A 60 12.76 6.60 -17.51
N LYS A 61 13.56 7.41 -16.81
CA LYS A 61 13.59 8.86 -17.02
C LYS A 61 14.26 9.15 -18.36
N SER A 62 13.96 10.31 -18.92
CA SER A 62 14.71 10.85 -20.04
C SER A 62 16.18 11.06 -19.68
N PRO A 63 17.11 11.15 -20.65
CA PRO A 63 18.54 11.37 -20.40
C PRO A 63 18.84 12.64 -19.59
N ASP A 64 18.01 13.68 -19.73
CA ASP A 64 18.05 14.94 -18.99
C ASP A 64 17.50 14.82 -17.54
N GLY A 65 17.07 13.62 -17.12
CA GLY A 65 16.50 13.37 -15.80
C GLY A 65 15.02 13.77 -15.67
N SER A 66 14.39 14.31 -16.72
CA SER A 66 12.97 14.65 -16.74
C SER A 66 12.09 13.40 -16.74
N ARG A 67 10.84 13.55 -16.24
CA ARG A 67 9.86 12.46 -16.25
C ARG A 67 9.21 12.40 -17.63
N THR A 68 9.34 11.26 -18.31
CA THR A 68 8.59 11.00 -19.55
C THR A 68 7.09 10.92 -19.28
N LEU A 69 6.25 11.24 -20.28
CA LEU A 69 4.80 11.10 -20.17
C LEU A 69 4.38 9.67 -19.76
N LYS A 70 5.02 8.66 -20.35
CA LYS A 70 4.82 7.24 -19.99
C LYS A 70 5.09 6.99 -18.50
N ARG A 71 6.17 7.56 -17.96
CA ARG A 71 6.50 7.44 -16.54
C ARG A 71 5.47 8.14 -15.66
N ILE A 72 4.95 9.29 -16.07
CA ILE A 72 3.94 10.04 -15.30
C ILE A 72 2.64 9.23 -15.20
N ILE A 73 2.14 8.72 -16.33
CA ILE A 73 0.94 7.87 -16.38
C ILE A 73 1.14 6.62 -15.53
N TRP A 74 2.29 5.96 -15.67
CA TRP A 74 2.65 4.79 -14.87
C TRP A 74 2.69 5.11 -13.36
N GLU A 75 3.33 6.21 -12.96
CA GLU A 75 3.41 6.62 -11.55
C GLU A 75 2.03 6.93 -10.96
N TRP A 76 1.13 7.52 -11.75
CA TRP A 76 -0.23 7.80 -11.33
C TRP A 76 -1.03 6.51 -11.15
N TYR A 77 -1.07 5.66 -12.17
CA TYR A 77 -1.80 4.40 -12.13
C TYR A 77 -1.27 3.47 -11.02
N HIS A 78 0.04 3.25 -10.95
CA HIS A 78 0.66 2.37 -9.96
C HIS A 78 0.34 2.82 -8.52
N LYS A 79 0.47 4.12 -8.22
CA LYS A 79 0.14 4.65 -6.88
C LYS A 79 -1.35 4.55 -6.58
N LEU A 80 -2.20 4.87 -7.56
CA LEU A 80 -3.65 4.90 -7.37
C LEU A 80 -4.20 3.48 -7.16
N ALA A 81 -3.80 2.53 -8.01
CA ALA A 81 -4.16 1.12 -7.89
C ALA A 81 -3.74 0.54 -6.53
N GLY A 82 -2.51 0.80 -6.09
CA GLY A 82 -2.03 0.34 -4.77
C GLY A 82 -2.84 0.92 -3.61
N ARG A 83 -3.22 2.20 -3.67
CA ARG A 83 -4.05 2.85 -2.64
C ARG A 83 -5.47 2.29 -2.62
N PHE A 84 -6.08 2.08 -3.78
CA PHE A 84 -7.40 1.45 -3.85
C PHE A 84 -7.38 0.02 -3.30
N ALA A 85 -6.36 -0.78 -3.63
CA ALA A 85 -6.21 -2.12 -3.07
C ALA A 85 -6.12 -2.12 -1.54
N LEU A 86 -5.41 -1.16 -0.94
CA LEU A 86 -5.34 -1.02 0.51
C LEU A 86 -6.71 -0.67 1.13
N ILE A 87 -7.46 0.27 0.52
CA ILE A 87 -8.79 0.64 1.01
C ILE A 87 -9.74 -0.56 0.92
N LEU A 88 -9.74 -1.27 -0.22
CA LEU A 88 -10.53 -2.49 -0.38
C LEU A 88 -10.12 -3.56 0.62
N ALA A 89 -8.84 -3.72 0.94
CA ALA A 89 -8.38 -4.67 1.96
C ALA A 89 -8.95 -4.37 3.35
N LEU A 90 -9.02 -3.10 3.75
CA LEU A 90 -9.65 -2.73 5.03
C LEU A 90 -11.14 -3.07 5.04
N ILE A 91 -11.85 -2.77 3.96
CA ILE A 91 -13.27 -3.15 3.80
C ILE A 91 -13.42 -4.67 3.84
N ASN A 92 -12.53 -5.40 3.16
CA ASN A 92 -12.62 -6.85 3.04
C ASN A 92 -12.39 -7.56 4.39
N ILE A 93 -11.52 -7.02 5.24
CA ILE A 93 -11.34 -7.50 6.62
C ILE A 93 -12.64 -7.33 7.41
N CYS A 94 -13.26 -6.15 7.35
CA CYS A 94 -14.56 -5.92 8.01
C CYS A 94 -15.62 -6.92 7.51
N LEU A 95 -15.71 -7.15 6.19
CA LEU A 95 -16.64 -8.14 5.62
C LEU A 95 -16.38 -9.55 6.16
N GLY A 96 -15.11 -9.97 6.26
CA GLY A 96 -14.74 -11.27 6.82
C GLY A 96 -15.16 -11.42 8.28
N LEU A 97 -14.88 -10.42 9.12
CA LEU A 97 -15.27 -10.41 10.54
C LEU A 97 -16.81 -10.44 10.71
N PHE A 98 -17.55 -9.74 9.84
CA PHE A 98 -19.02 -9.80 9.85
C PHE A 98 -19.56 -11.17 9.45
N LEU A 99 -18.99 -11.79 8.41
CA LEU A 99 -19.43 -13.11 7.91
C LEU A 99 -19.14 -14.24 8.91
N ASP A 100 -18.01 -14.18 9.60
CA ASP A 100 -17.61 -15.18 10.59
C ASP A 100 -18.28 -14.95 11.97
N VAL A 101 -19.10 -13.89 12.10
CA VAL A 101 -19.86 -13.54 13.32
C VAL A 101 -18.95 -13.56 14.56
N VAL A 102 -17.76 -12.97 14.41
CA VAL A 102 -16.70 -13.05 15.42
C VAL A 102 -17.11 -12.37 16.73
N PRO A 103 -16.55 -12.79 17.88
CA PRO A 103 -16.83 -12.16 19.16
C PRO A 103 -16.40 -10.68 19.17
N VAL A 104 -17.02 -9.88 20.04
CA VAL A 104 -16.71 -8.44 20.22
C VAL A 104 -15.23 -8.19 20.46
N ALA A 105 -14.53 -9.12 21.12
CA ALA A 105 -13.09 -9.04 21.32
C ALA A 105 -12.30 -8.95 20.00
N ALA A 106 -12.68 -9.71 18.96
CA ALA A 106 -12.02 -9.65 17.65
C ALA A 106 -12.23 -8.30 16.97
N TRP A 107 -13.43 -7.73 17.06
CA TRP A 107 -13.72 -6.37 16.61
C TRP A 107 -12.89 -5.32 17.36
N ALA A 108 -12.74 -5.46 18.69
CA ALA A 108 -11.92 -4.56 19.48
C ALA A 108 -10.44 -4.61 19.07
N VAL A 109 -9.90 -5.80 18.82
CA VAL A 109 -8.54 -5.99 18.30
C VAL A 109 -8.38 -5.32 16.93
N TRP A 110 -9.36 -5.49 16.03
CA TRP A 110 -9.33 -4.85 14.71
C TRP A 110 -9.32 -3.32 14.80
N TYR A 111 -10.19 -2.72 15.61
CA TYR A 111 -10.21 -1.26 15.80
C TYR A 111 -8.93 -0.74 16.46
N ALA A 112 -8.40 -1.46 17.46
CA ALA A 112 -7.12 -1.10 18.07
C ALA A 112 -5.97 -1.10 17.04
N TYR A 113 -5.93 -2.11 16.17
CA TYR A 113 -4.97 -2.18 15.08
C TYR A 113 -5.13 -1.01 14.09
N LEU A 114 -6.37 -0.67 13.70
CA LEU A 114 -6.65 0.52 12.86
C LEU A 114 -6.17 1.82 13.52
N CYS A 115 -6.40 2.01 14.81
CA CYS A 115 -5.91 3.17 15.56
C CYS A 115 -4.39 3.26 15.52
N VAL A 116 -3.68 2.15 15.69
CA VAL A 116 -2.22 2.09 15.60
C VAL A 116 -1.74 2.47 14.20
N LEU A 117 -2.35 1.93 13.14
CA LEU A 117 -2.02 2.29 11.75
C LEU A 117 -2.24 3.78 11.48
N CYS A 118 -3.36 4.34 11.93
CA CYS A 118 -3.66 5.77 11.80
C CYS A 118 -2.63 6.63 12.55
N LEU A 119 -2.27 6.26 13.78
CA LEU A 119 -1.25 6.96 14.55
C LEU A 119 0.12 6.92 13.85
N LEU A 120 0.54 5.76 13.37
CA LEU A 120 1.79 5.61 12.62
C LEU A 120 1.80 6.48 11.36
N TYR A 121 0.68 6.52 10.62
CA TYR A 121 0.55 7.39 9.46
C TYR A 121 0.70 8.87 9.82
N VAL A 122 0.01 9.34 10.87
CA VAL A 122 0.11 10.72 11.35
C VAL A 122 1.52 11.07 11.79
N VAL A 123 2.19 10.20 12.56
CA VAL A 123 3.57 10.41 13.01
C VAL A 123 4.52 10.50 11.82
N MET A 124 4.37 9.63 10.82
CA MET A 124 5.19 9.65 9.61
C MET A 124 4.96 10.93 8.80
N GLU A 125 3.71 11.36 8.63
CA GLU A 125 3.37 12.59 7.90
C GLU A 125 3.98 13.83 8.60
N ILE A 126 3.92 13.90 9.93
CA ILE A 126 4.55 14.97 10.72
C ILE A 126 6.07 14.96 10.52
N ARG A 127 6.72 13.79 10.60
CA ARG A 127 8.18 13.66 10.40
C ARG A 127 8.60 14.10 8.99
N LEU A 128 7.84 13.71 7.96
CA LEU A 128 8.10 14.10 6.58
C LEU A 128 7.95 15.62 6.38
N ARG A 129 6.89 16.22 6.92
CA ARG A 129 6.67 17.68 6.86
C ARG A 129 7.78 18.46 7.56
N ARG A 130 8.21 18.01 8.74
CA ARG A 130 9.35 18.62 9.47
C ARG A 130 10.63 18.54 8.65
N LYS A 131 10.95 17.38 8.07
CA LYS A 131 12.15 17.20 7.25
C LYS A 131 12.14 18.08 5.99
N ASN A 132 10.99 18.22 5.33
CA ASN A 132 10.86 19.09 4.16
C ASN A 132 10.99 20.57 4.54
N SER A 133 10.36 21.02 5.63
CA SER A 133 10.47 22.40 6.11
C SER A 133 11.93 22.78 6.45
N ALA A 134 12.66 21.91 7.15
CA ALA A 134 14.08 22.13 7.44
C ALA A 134 14.94 22.20 6.16
N ARG A 135 14.65 21.36 5.17
CA ARG A 135 15.38 21.35 3.89
C ARG A 135 15.15 22.64 3.10
N THR A 136 13.92 23.15 3.05
CA THR A 136 13.60 24.41 2.36
C THR A 136 14.30 25.59 3.06
N GLY A 137 14.25 25.66 4.39
CA GLY A 137 14.93 26.73 5.13
C GLY A 137 16.44 26.77 4.88
N ASN A 138 17.11 25.61 4.86
CA ASN A 138 18.54 25.55 4.53
C ASN A 138 18.84 25.98 3.08
N ALA A 139 17.95 25.66 2.13
CA ALA A 139 18.13 26.06 0.74
C ALA A 139 17.99 27.59 0.57
N ASP A 140 17.06 28.21 1.29
CA ASP A 140 16.85 29.67 1.26
C ASP A 140 18.05 30.41 1.87
N ILE A 141 18.62 29.92 2.97
CA ILE A 141 19.84 30.48 3.59
C ILE A 141 21.02 30.46 2.61
N LEU A 142 21.28 29.31 1.98
CA LEU A 142 22.37 29.17 1.00
C LEU A 142 22.19 30.06 -0.24
N ALA A 143 20.94 30.37 -0.60
CA ALA A 143 20.65 31.29 -1.70
C ALA A 143 20.93 32.75 -1.32
N MET A 144 20.74 33.13 -0.05
CA MET A 144 21.08 34.46 0.46
C MET A 144 22.59 34.67 0.56
N GLU A 145 23.37 33.68 0.98
CA GLU A 145 24.83 33.77 1.08
C GLU A 145 25.54 33.91 -0.29
N LYS A 146 24.90 33.47 -1.37
CA LYS A 146 25.47 33.54 -2.74
C LYS A 146 25.22 34.87 -3.46
N LYS A 147 24.51 35.82 -2.85
CA LYS A 147 24.15 37.11 -3.44
C LYS A 147 25.02 38.23 -2.89
#